data_AF-S7VTM6-F1
#
_entry.id   AF-S7VTM6-F1
#
_cell.length_a   1.000
_cell.length_b   1.000
_cell.length_c   1.000
_cell.angle_alpha   90.00
_cell.angle_beta   90.00
_cell.angle_gamma   90.00
#
_symmetry.space_group_name_H-M   'P 1'
#
loop_
_entity.id
_entity.type
_entity.pdbx_description
1 polymer ?
#
loop_
_entity_poly.entity_id
_entity_poly.type
_entity_poly.pdbx_seq_one_letter_code
_entity_poly.pdbx_strand_id
1 'polypeptide(L)'
;MEKFLDTYEEKGIKSIAFPMLGAQNGGLSEEDSLNVMKKYLSQAEIPVEIYSYVPNLPDDIFPNLKLAFLNQDISELKKIIGIPTKQIETIMSAIKSDKINNMVGLHQLRGIGEKGIQKCYSYASNENVNKIQITLFKNE
;
A
#
# COMPACT_ATOMS: atom_id res chain seq x y z
N MET A 1 18.79 -12.01 13.35
CA MET A 1 17.69 -13.00 13.53
C MET A 1 17.92 -13.83 14.78
N GLU A 2 19.16 -14.18 15.12
CA GLU A 2 19.53 -14.86 16.39
C GLU A 2 18.89 -14.23 17.63
N LYS A 3 19.06 -12.91 17.83
CA LYS A 3 18.41 -12.21 18.96
C LYS A 3 16.89 -12.40 19.06
N PHE A 4 16.20 -12.57 17.93
CA PHE A 4 14.78 -12.89 17.95
C PHE A 4 14.54 -14.31 18.44
N LEU A 5 15.27 -15.31 17.90
CA LEU A 5 15.21 -16.70 18.36
C LEU A 5 15.51 -16.82 19.86
N ASP A 6 16.45 -16.02 20.37
CA ASP A 6 16.84 -16.07 21.78
C ASP A 6 15.80 -15.47 22.74
N THR A 7 14.90 -14.61 22.25
CA THR A 7 14.06 -13.79 23.15
C THR A 7 12.55 -13.87 22.89
N TYR A 8 12.11 -14.52 21.82
CA TYR A 8 10.69 -14.48 21.44
C TYR A 8 9.79 -15.17 22.48
N GLU A 9 10.26 -16.26 23.09
CA GLU A 9 9.52 -17.00 24.12
C GLU A 9 9.36 -16.19 25.40
N GLU A 10 10.45 -15.62 25.90
CA GLU A 10 10.46 -14.76 27.10
C GLU A 10 9.56 -13.53 26.92
N LYS A 11 9.48 -13.03 25.69
CA LYS A 11 8.61 -11.90 25.30
C LYS A 11 7.16 -12.30 25.04
N GLY A 12 6.83 -13.60 25.13
CA GLY A 12 5.49 -14.11 24.91
C GLY A 12 5.00 -13.99 23.47
N ILE A 13 5.90 -13.87 22.49
CA ILE A 13 5.55 -13.79 21.06
C ILE A 13 4.99 -15.15 20.63
N LYS A 14 3.80 -15.16 20.01
CA LYS A 14 3.09 -16.38 19.57
C LYS A 14 3.03 -16.56 18.06
N SER A 15 3.31 -15.50 17.31
CA SER A 15 3.49 -15.50 15.85
C SER A 15 4.23 -14.23 15.46
N ILE A 16 4.86 -14.24 14.28
CA ILE A 16 5.57 -13.06 13.77
C ILE A 16 5.59 -13.03 12.24
N ALA A 17 5.54 -11.82 11.68
CA ALA A 17 5.76 -11.58 10.26
C ALA A 17 7.03 -10.74 10.07
N PHE A 18 7.92 -11.17 9.18
CA PHE A 18 9.12 -10.45 8.77
C PHE A 18 8.97 -9.92 7.35
N PRO A 19 9.30 -8.64 7.08
CA PRO A 19 9.50 -8.20 5.71
C PRO A 19 10.71 -8.91 5.12
N MET A 20 10.73 -9.07 3.80
CA MET A 20 11.91 -9.49 3.07
C MET A 20 13.10 -8.55 3.38
N LEU A 21 14.17 -9.08 3.95
CA LEU A 21 15.36 -8.31 4.37
C LEU A 21 16.45 -8.38 3.29
N GLY A 22 17.45 -7.50 3.35
CA GLY A 22 18.74 -7.66 2.63
C GLY A 22 18.73 -7.54 1.10
N ALA A 23 17.58 -7.69 0.44
CA ALA A 23 17.45 -7.76 -1.03
C ALA A 23 17.58 -6.40 -1.75
N GLN A 24 17.40 -5.28 -1.06
CA GLN A 24 17.44 -3.95 -1.68
C GLN A 24 18.80 -3.26 -1.51
N ASN A 25 19.20 -2.96 -0.28
CA ASN A 25 20.41 -2.16 -0.01
C ASN A 25 21.61 -2.99 0.52
N GLY A 26 21.45 -4.31 0.66
CA GLY A 26 22.44 -5.20 1.29
C GLY A 26 23.36 -5.93 0.32
N GLY A 27 23.17 -5.78 -0.99
CA GLY A 27 24.00 -6.42 -2.03
C GLY A 27 23.77 -7.94 -2.19
N LEU A 28 22.88 -8.54 -1.42
CA LEU A 28 22.45 -9.93 -1.58
C LEU A 28 21.29 -10.01 -2.57
N SER A 29 21.23 -11.09 -3.33
CA SER A 29 20.04 -11.40 -4.11
C SER A 29 18.85 -11.65 -3.18
N GLU A 30 17.64 -11.45 -3.69
CA GLU A 30 16.42 -11.77 -2.96
C GLU A 30 16.40 -13.24 -2.54
N GLU A 31 16.82 -14.15 -3.43
CA GLU A 31 16.91 -15.58 -3.14
C GLU A 31 17.89 -15.89 -1.99
N ASP A 32 19.09 -15.31 -2.02
CA ASP A 32 20.10 -15.54 -0.97
C ASP A 32 19.60 -15.05 0.38
N SER A 33 18.99 -13.86 0.41
CA SER A 33 18.44 -13.32 1.63
C SER A 33 17.29 -14.19 2.17
N LEU A 34 16.44 -14.70 1.28
CA LEU A 34 15.33 -15.57 1.66
C LEU A 34 15.86 -16.88 2.26
N ASN A 35 16.89 -17.45 1.66
CA ASN A 35 17.54 -18.67 2.14
C ASN A 35 18.14 -18.47 3.54
N VAL A 36 18.81 -17.34 3.77
CA VAL A 36 19.32 -16.98 5.10
C VAL A 36 18.16 -16.82 6.10
N MET A 37 17.10 -16.08 5.74
CA MET A 37 15.95 -15.89 6.61
C MET A 37 15.29 -17.22 6.97
N LYS A 38 15.02 -18.09 5.98
CA LYS A 38 14.47 -19.43 6.19
C LYS A 38 15.33 -20.26 7.14
N LYS A 39 16.66 -20.27 6.94
CA LYS A 39 17.60 -21.04 7.77
C LYS A 39 17.52 -20.68 9.25
N TYR A 40 17.39 -19.39 9.59
CA TYR A 40 17.28 -18.97 10.99
C TYR A 40 15.85 -19.11 11.50
N LEU A 41 14.86 -18.60 10.77
CA LEU A 41 13.49 -18.50 11.25
C LEU A 41 12.76 -19.85 11.31
N SER A 42 13.19 -20.87 10.56
CA SER A 42 12.63 -22.23 10.66
C SER A 42 12.91 -22.91 12.01
N GLN A 43 13.75 -22.32 12.85
CA GLN A 43 14.07 -22.82 14.19
C GLN A 43 13.06 -22.33 15.25
N ALA A 44 12.25 -21.32 14.94
CA ALA A 44 11.22 -20.84 15.86
C ALA A 44 10.05 -21.84 15.92
N GLU A 45 9.56 -22.15 17.12
CA GLU A 45 8.40 -23.05 17.31
C GLU A 45 7.04 -22.32 17.22
N ILE A 46 7.02 -21.19 16.53
CA ILE A 46 5.82 -20.36 16.31
C ILE A 46 5.61 -20.13 14.81
N PRO A 47 4.37 -19.83 14.37
CA PRO A 47 4.14 -19.39 13.01
C PRO A 47 4.99 -18.17 12.65
N VAL A 48 5.79 -18.32 11.59
CA VAL A 48 6.60 -17.25 11.02
C VAL A 48 6.20 -17.04 9.56
N GLU A 49 5.83 -15.82 9.23
CA GLU A 49 5.55 -15.39 7.85
C GLU A 49 6.67 -14.49 7.34
N ILE A 50 7.10 -14.70 6.09
CA ILE A 50 8.00 -13.79 5.40
C ILE A 50 7.22 -13.19 4.24
N TYR A 51 7.00 -11.88 4.26
CA TYR A 51 6.26 -11.20 3.20
C TYR A 51 7.21 -10.39 2.30
N SER A 52 6.98 -10.45 0.99
CA SER A 52 7.67 -9.63 0.00
C SER A 52 6.79 -8.49 -0.48
N TYR A 53 7.42 -7.36 -0.78
CA TYR A 53 6.73 -6.21 -1.33
C TYR A 53 6.52 -6.39 -2.84
N VAL A 54 5.26 -6.35 -3.28
CA VAL A 54 4.90 -6.41 -4.71
C VAL A 54 4.38 -5.04 -5.15
N PRO A 55 5.16 -4.25 -5.92
CA PRO A 55 4.84 -2.85 -6.20
C PRO A 55 3.53 -2.61 -6.94
N ASN A 56 3.10 -3.58 -7.74
CA ASN A 56 1.94 -3.46 -8.64
C ASN A 56 0.72 -4.23 -8.12
N LEU A 57 0.77 -4.74 -6.88
CA LEU A 57 -0.36 -5.44 -6.28
C LEU A 57 -1.51 -4.45 -6.10
N PRO A 58 -2.70 -4.70 -6.66
CA PRO A 58 -3.87 -3.88 -6.37
C PRO A 58 -4.12 -3.82 -4.87
N ASP A 59 -4.61 -2.67 -4.39
CA ASP A 59 -5.10 -2.53 -3.02
C ASP A 59 -6.59 -2.18 -3.02
N ASP A 60 -7.23 -2.36 -1.87
CA ASP A 60 -8.68 -2.18 -1.72
C ASP A 60 -9.10 -0.70 -1.60
N ILE A 61 -8.13 0.20 -1.41
CA ILE A 61 -8.37 1.62 -1.10
C ILE A 61 -8.35 2.45 -2.38
N PHE A 62 -7.42 2.16 -3.29
CA PHE A 62 -7.23 2.86 -4.55
C PHE A 62 -8.47 2.87 -5.45
N PRO A 63 -9.29 1.82 -5.56
CA PRO A 63 -10.53 1.85 -6.36
C PRO A 63 -11.46 3.01 -5.99
N ASN A 64 -11.58 3.36 -4.71
CA ASN A 64 -12.39 4.50 -4.25
C ASN A 64 -11.88 5.83 -4.80
N LEU A 65 -10.56 6.00 -4.78
CA LEU A 65 -9.91 7.15 -5.39
C LEU A 65 -10.14 7.14 -6.91
N LYS A 66 -9.85 6.03 -7.58
CA LYS A 66 -10.01 5.88 -9.04
C LYS A 66 -11.41 6.28 -9.49
N LEU A 67 -12.45 5.80 -8.81
CA LEU A 67 -13.83 6.14 -9.13
C LEU A 67 -14.15 7.62 -8.96
N ALA A 68 -13.65 8.28 -7.92
CA ALA A 68 -13.84 9.72 -7.76
C ALA A 68 -13.26 10.48 -8.95
N PHE A 69 -12.03 10.13 -9.35
CA PHE A 69 -11.32 10.77 -10.46
C PHE A 69 -11.92 10.47 -11.85
N LEU A 70 -12.67 9.37 -11.99
CA LEU A 70 -13.37 9.03 -13.23
C LEU A 70 -14.75 9.69 -13.33
N ASN A 71 -15.41 9.95 -12.20
CA ASN A 71 -16.81 10.38 -12.17
C ASN A 71 -17.03 11.86 -11.78
N GLN A 72 -16.00 12.53 -11.24
CA GLN A 72 -16.09 13.91 -10.78
C GLN A 72 -15.23 14.83 -11.65
N ASP A 73 -15.63 16.09 -11.79
CA ASP A 73 -14.83 17.11 -12.46
C ASP A 73 -13.70 17.65 -11.55
N ILE A 74 -12.80 18.43 -12.15
CA ILE A 74 -11.63 19.00 -11.45
C ILE A 74 -12.07 19.91 -10.28
N SER A 75 -13.14 20.68 -10.44
CA SER A 75 -13.64 21.58 -9.40
C SER A 75 -14.15 20.81 -8.18
N GLU A 76 -14.91 19.75 -8.39
CA GLU A 76 -15.44 18.94 -7.30
C GLU A 76 -14.31 18.16 -6.63
N LEU A 77 -13.40 17.53 -7.39
CA LEU A 77 -12.22 16.84 -6.85
C LEU A 77 -11.38 17.75 -5.96
N LYS A 78 -11.19 19.01 -6.37
CA LYS A 78 -10.49 20.02 -5.57
C LYS A 78 -11.20 20.31 -4.25
N LYS A 79 -12.52 20.32 -4.23
CA LYS A 79 -13.34 20.56 -3.03
C LYS A 79 -13.34 19.35 -2.08
N ILE A 80 -13.55 18.14 -2.60
CA ILE A 80 -13.68 16.93 -1.78
C ILE A 80 -12.33 16.37 -1.29
N ILE A 81 -11.27 16.46 -2.10
CA ILE A 81 -9.93 15.95 -1.73
C ILE A 81 -9.03 17.09 -1.20
N GLY A 82 -9.25 18.32 -1.64
CA GLY A 82 -8.50 19.47 -1.15
C GLY A 82 -7.08 19.57 -1.73
N ILE A 83 -6.83 19.07 -2.93
CA ILE A 83 -5.52 19.12 -3.61
C ILE A 83 -5.49 20.12 -4.79
N PRO A 84 -4.32 20.67 -5.16
CA PRO A 84 -4.20 21.59 -6.28
C PRO A 84 -4.60 20.97 -7.62
N THR A 85 -5.16 21.78 -8.53
CA THR A 85 -5.57 21.37 -9.89
C THR A 85 -4.48 20.63 -10.65
N LYS A 86 -3.23 21.09 -10.59
CA LYS A 86 -2.10 20.41 -11.23
C LYS A 86 -1.87 18.99 -10.73
N GLN A 87 -2.09 18.74 -9.43
CA GLN A 87 -2.00 17.39 -8.85
C GLN A 87 -3.18 16.55 -9.32
N ILE A 88 -4.38 17.12 -9.39
CA ILE A 88 -5.58 16.44 -9.90
C ILE A 88 -5.34 15.97 -11.34
N GLU A 89 -4.89 16.85 -12.22
CA GLU A 89 -4.58 16.55 -13.62
C GLU A 89 -3.52 15.45 -13.74
N THR A 90 -2.47 15.53 -12.92
CA THR A 90 -1.40 14.52 -12.88
C THR A 90 -1.95 13.14 -12.51
N ILE A 91 -2.79 13.06 -11.47
CA ILE A 91 -3.42 11.81 -11.03
C ILE A 91 -4.40 11.29 -12.08
N MET A 92 -5.27 12.16 -12.63
CA MET A 92 -6.21 11.80 -13.71
C MET A 92 -5.49 11.20 -14.90
N SER A 93 -4.39 11.82 -15.36
CA SER A 93 -3.61 11.32 -16.48
C SER A 93 -3.01 9.95 -16.17
N ALA A 94 -2.47 9.74 -14.96
CA ALA A 94 -1.87 8.48 -14.57
C ALA A 94 -2.90 7.34 -14.43
N ILE A 95 -4.12 7.66 -13.97
CA ILE A 95 -5.24 6.72 -13.91
C ILE A 95 -5.70 6.32 -15.32
N LYS A 96 -5.90 7.30 -16.21
CA LYS A 96 -6.38 7.06 -17.58
C LYS A 96 -5.39 6.30 -18.45
N SER A 97 -4.09 6.42 -18.16
CA SER A 97 -3.05 5.67 -18.86
C SER A 97 -2.72 4.33 -18.21
N ASP A 98 -3.51 3.89 -17.21
CA ASP A 98 -3.25 2.70 -16.37
C ASP A 98 -1.82 2.63 -15.82
N LYS A 99 -1.20 3.79 -15.57
CA LYS A 99 0.16 3.89 -15.01
C LYS A 99 0.16 3.56 -13.52
N ILE A 100 -0.97 3.74 -12.86
CA ILE A 100 -1.16 3.43 -11.44
C ILE A 100 -2.44 2.62 -11.24
N ASN A 101 -2.37 1.63 -10.35
CA ASN A 101 -3.48 0.74 -9.99
C ASN A 101 -3.61 0.55 -8.47
N ASN A 102 -2.78 1.23 -7.67
CA ASN A 102 -2.72 1.15 -6.22
C ASN A 102 -2.18 2.47 -5.62
N MET A 103 -2.28 2.61 -4.30
CA MET A 103 -1.84 3.77 -3.54
C MET A 103 -0.31 3.92 -3.51
N VAL A 104 0.46 2.84 -3.70
CA VAL A 104 1.92 2.97 -3.77
C VAL A 104 2.38 3.58 -5.09
N GLY A 105 1.75 3.20 -6.19
CA GLY A 105 1.93 3.83 -7.50
C GLY A 105 1.60 5.32 -7.45
N LEU A 106 0.55 5.70 -6.71
CA LEU A 106 0.24 7.11 -6.43
C LEU A 106 1.40 7.81 -5.70
N HIS A 107 1.99 7.19 -4.68
CA HIS A 107 3.13 7.74 -3.94
C HIS A 107 4.38 7.94 -4.82
N GLN A 108 4.56 7.12 -5.85
CA GLN A 108 5.69 7.21 -6.77
C GLN A 108 5.50 8.26 -7.88
N LEU A 109 4.31 8.88 -8.00
CA LEU A 109 4.07 9.90 -9.01
C LEU A 109 4.82 11.19 -8.70
N ARG A 110 5.64 11.62 -9.67
CA ARG A 110 6.27 12.95 -9.64
C ARG A 110 5.22 14.05 -9.67
N GLY A 111 5.42 15.07 -8.85
CA GLY A 111 4.55 16.24 -8.78
C GLY A 111 3.48 16.19 -7.68
N ILE A 112 3.41 15.09 -6.93
CA ILE A 112 2.53 14.96 -5.76
C ILE A 112 3.40 14.81 -4.52
N GLY A 113 3.35 15.81 -3.63
CA GLY A 113 4.06 15.76 -2.36
C GLY A 113 3.31 14.94 -1.32
N GLU A 114 3.99 14.62 -0.22
CA GLU A 114 3.47 13.80 0.89
C GLU A 114 2.09 14.27 1.41
N LYS A 115 1.90 15.59 1.58
CA LYS A 115 0.60 16.15 2.00
C LYS A 115 -0.52 15.90 0.99
N GLY A 116 -0.20 15.87 -0.31
CA GLY A 116 -1.16 15.53 -1.36
C GLY A 116 -1.53 14.05 -1.30
N ILE A 117 -0.53 13.18 -1.14
CA ILE A 117 -0.73 11.73 -0.96
C ILE A 117 -1.60 11.46 0.28
N GLN A 118 -1.30 12.10 1.40
CA GLN A 118 -2.06 11.94 2.64
C GLN A 118 -3.53 12.31 2.45
N LYS A 119 -3.83 13.41 1.75
CA LYS A 119 -5.21 13.81 1.45
C LYS A 119 -5.93 12.79 0.57
N CYS A 120 -5.27 12.28 -0.46
CA CYS A 120 -5.81 11.21 -1.29
C CYS A 120 -6.10 9.94 -0.47
N TYR A 121 -5.19 9.57 0.45
CA TYR A 121 -5.36 8.42 1.34
C TYR A 121 -6.55 8.62 2.29
N SER A 122 -6.65 9.79 2.93
CA SER A 122 -7.77 10.13 3.80
C SER A 122 -9.11 10.10 3.08
N TYR A 123 -9.15 10.53 1.81
CA TYR A 123 -10.36 10.43 0.99
C TYR A 123 -10.69 8.96 0.70
N ALA A 124 -9.72 8.21 0.18
CA ALA A 124 -9.92 6.85 -0.31
C ALA A 124 -10.27 5.85 0.81
N SER A 125 -9.77 6.09 2.03
CA SER A 125 -9.98 5.23 3.20
C SER A 125 -11.22 5.61 4.03
N ASN A 126 -11.97 6.65 3.63
CA ASN A 126 -13.13 7.11 4.39
C ASN A 126 -14.30 6.13 4.24
N GLU A 127 -14.79 5.57 5.36
CA GLU A 127 -15.92 4.62 5.36
C GLU A 127 -17.20 5.17 4.71
N ASN A 128 -17.40 6.49 4.70
CA ASN A 128 -18.55 7.10 4.03
C ASN A 128 -18.42 7.00 2.50
N VAL A 129 -17.19 6.99 1.96
CA VAL A 129 -16.94 6.75 0.53
C VAL A 129 -17.29 5.29 0.19
N ASN A 130 -16.89 4.34 1.05
CA ASN A 130 -17.32 2.94 0.93
C ASN A 130 -18.86 2.80 0.97
N LYS A 131 -19.55 3.51 1.88
CA LYS A 131 -21.03 3.49 1.96
C LYS A 131 -21.71 4.12 0.75
N ILE A 132 -21.18 5.22 0.20
CA ILE A 132 -21.68 5.82 -1.05
C ILE A 132 -21.55 4.81 -2.20
N GLN A 133 -20.42 4.10 -2.27
CA GLN A 133 -20.19 3.05 -3.26
C GLN A 133 -21.19 1.89 -3.13
N ILE A 134 -21.38 1.34 -1.91
CA ILE A 134 -22.38 0.30 -1.61
C ILE A 134 -23.81 0.76 -1.94
N THR A 135 -24.10 2.05 -1.81
CA THR A 135 -25.43 2.59 -2.12
C THR A 135 -25.64 2.79 -3.63
N LEU A 136 -24.57 3.10 -4.38
CA LEU A 136 -24.62 3.28 -5.84
C LEU A 136 -24.74 1.95 -6.59
N PHE A 137 -24.07 0.90 -6.10
CA PHE A 137 -24.29 -0.47 -6.54
C PHE A 137 -25.43 -1.07 -5.70
N LYS A 138 -26.69 -0.78 -6.05
CA LYS A 138 -27.82 -1.47 -5.43
C LYS A 138 -27.61 -2.98 -5.57
N ASN A 139 -27.67 -3.69 -4.45
CA ASN A 139 -27.80 -5.14 -4.42
C ASN A 139 -29.02 -5.52 -5.27
N GLU A 140 -28.76 -6.09 -6.45
CA GLU A 140 -29.77 -6.84 -7.21
C GLU A 140 -30.10 -8.16 -6.49
#